data_AF-A0A1M3G216-F1
#
_entry.id   AF-A0A1M3G216-F1
#
_cell.length_a   1.000
_cell.length_b   1.000
_cell.length_c   1.000
_cell.angle_alpha   90.00
_cell.angle_beta   90.00
_cell.angle_gamma   90.00
#
_symmetry.space_group_name_H-M   'P 1'
#
loop_
_entity.id
_entity.type
_entity.pdbx_description
1 polymer ?
#
loop_
_entity_poly.entity_id
_entity_poly.type
_entity_poly.pdbx_seq_one_letter_code
_entity_poly.pdbx_strand_id
1 'polypeptide(L)'
;MLRLLDILLTLLHVGLIIFNLTGWIWKRTRRLHLITLALTAASWGVLGIWYGWGYCPLTDWHWNIKQQLGEQHLPNSFIKYCLDKITQRSWSPAVVDRITLISLLTAVAASLYVNLIAPAFRKK
;
A
#
# COMPACT_ATOMS: atom_id res chain seq x y z
N MET A 1 4.98 22.42 -11.61
CA MET A 1 4.83 22.04 -10.19
C MET A 1 4.02 20.76 -10.02
N LEU A 2 2.75 20.70 -10.47
CA LEU A 2 1.88 19.52 -10.29
C LEU A 2 2.44 18.20 -10.84
N ARG A 3 3.12 18.21 -12.00
CA ARG A 3 3.77 17.01 -12.56
C ARG A 3 4.90 16.46 -11.68
N LEU A 4 5.65 17.32 -11.00
CA LEU A 4 6.68 16.89 -10.05
C LEU A 4 6.03 16.17 -8.87
N LEU A 5 4.93 16.73 -8.35
CA LEU A 5 4.18 16.13 -7.25
C LEU A 5 3.57 14.79 -7.64
N ASP A 6 3.05 14.64 -8.86
CA ASP A 6 2.55 13.36 -9.40
C ASP A 6 3.66 12.29 -9.43
N ILE A 7 4.86 12.64 -9.89
CA ILE A 7 6.02 11.73 -9.90
C ILE A 7 6.43 11.37 -8.48
N LEU A 8 6.54 12.36 -7.58
CA LEU A 8 6.92 12.13 -6.18
C LEU A 8 5.91 11.23 -5.46
N LEU A 9 4.61 11.46 -5.64
CA LEU A 9 3.55 10.64 -5.06
C LEU A 9 3.55 9.23 -5.64
N THR A 10 3.84 9.07 -6.93
CA THR A 10 4.00 7.76 -7.56
C THR A 10 5.18 7.00 -6.94
N LEU A 11 6.35 7.63 -6.84
CA LEU A 11 7.54 7.03 -6.23
C LEU A 11 7.32 6.68 -4.76
N LEU A 12 6.64 7.56 -4.01
CA LEU A 12 6.31 7.33 -2.62
C LEU A 12 5.36 6.13 -2.45
N HIS A 13 4.31 6.03 -3.26
CA HIS A 13 3.40 4.88 -3.23
C HIS A 13 4.11 3.57 -3.56
N VAL A 14 4.87 3.54 -4.66
CA VAL A 14 5.61 2.34 -5.08
C VAL A 14 6.63 1.94 -4.01
N GLY A 15 7.35 2.92 -3.47
CA GLY A 15 8.28 2.71 -2.36
C GLY A 15 7.59 2.15 -1.11
N LEU A 16 6.43 2.70 -0.74
CA LEU A 16 5.64 2.23 0.41
C LEU A 16 5.12 0.80 0.19
N ILE A 17 4.65 0.47 -1.02
CA ILE A 17 4.21 -0.89 -1.36
C ILE A 17 5.37 -1.88 -1.24
N ILE A 18 6.51 -1.59 -1.89
CA ILE A 18 7.70 -2.45 -1.83
C ILE A 18 8.18 -2.60 -0.38
N PHE A 19 8.20 -1.50 0.38
CA PHE A 19 8.60 -1.51 1.77
C PHE A 19 7.65 -2.36 2.61
N ASN A 20 6.33 -2.21 2.48
CA ASN A 20 5.36 -3.05 3.19
C ASN A 20 5.42 -4.54 2.80
N LEU A 21 5.91 -4.88 1.62
CA LEU A 21 6.06 -6.28 1.20
C LEU A 21 7.37 -6.92 1.68
N THR A 22 8.45 -6.13 1.82
CA THR A 22 9.82 -6.66 2.00
C THR A 22 10.55 -6.13 3.23
N GLY A 23 10.07 -5.05 3.85
CA GLY A 23 10.76 -4.34 4.93
C GLY A 23 10.84 -5.13 6.25
N TRP A 24 10.10 -6.23 6.37
CA TRP A 24 10.23 -7.18 7.48
C TRP A 24 11.51 -8.03 7.43
N ILE A 25 12.13 -8.16 6.25
CA ILE A 25 13.34 -8.98 6.04
C ILE A 25 14.51 -8.43 6.87
N TRP A 26 14.77 -7.11 6.78
CA TRP A 26 15.93 -6.49 7.40
C TRP A 26 15.72 -6.19 8.89
N LYS A 27 16.65 -6.61 9.76
CA LYS A 27 16.55 -6.41 11.22
C LYS A 27 16.35 -4.95 11.63
N ARG A 28 17.05 -4.03 10.97
CA ARG A 28 17.00 -2.59 11.29
C ARG A 28 15.66 -1.95 10.93
N THR A 29 14.98 -2.42 9.87
CA THR A 29 13.74 -1.82 9.36
C THR A 29 12.48 -2.43 9.95
N ARG A 30 12.55 -3.56 10.66
CA ARG A 30 11.39 -4.28 11.20
C ARG A 30 10.41 -3.44 12.02
N ARG A 31 10.91 -2.54 12.87
CA ARG A 31 10.04 -1.66 13.68
C ARG A 31 9.35 -0.62 12.81
N LEU A 32 10.08 0.01 11.89
CA LEU A 32 9.53 0.96 10.93
C LEU A 32 8.50 0.29 10.01
N HIS A 33 8.81 -0.91 9.52
CA HIS A 33 7.91 -1.74 8.74
C HIS A 33 6.61 -2.04 9.49
N LEU A 34 6.69 -2.40 10.77
CA LEU A 34 5.50 -2.67 11.57
C LEU A 34 4.61 -1.42 11.68
N ILE A 35 5.22 -0.23 11.85
CA ILE A 35 4.49 1.04 11.90
C ILE A 35 3.83 1.33 10.54
N THR A 36 4.56 1.26 9.42
CA THR A 36 3.99 1.54 8.09
C THR A 36 2.89 0.58 7.71
N LEU A 37 3.06 -0.69 8.07
CA LEU A 37 2.08 -1.75 7.84
C LEU A 37 0.83 -1.52 8.70
N ALA A 38 1.00 -1.14 9.97
CA ALA A 38 -0.12 -0.79 10.85
C ALA A 38 -0.87 0.45 10.35
N LEU A 39 -0.17 1.48 9.88
CA LEU A 39 -0.80 2.66 9.28
C LEU A 39 -1.59 2.30 8.01
N THR A 40 -1.04 1.41 7.17
CA THR A 40 -1.71 0.94 5.96
C THR A 40 -2.96 0.14 6.31
N ALA A 41 -2.85 -0.81 7.25
CA ALA A 41 -3.97 -1.61 7.73
C ALA A 41 -5.04 -0.74 8.41
N ALA A 42 -4.64 0.26 9.21
CA ALA A 42 -5.55 1.21 9.84
C ALA A 42 -6.26 2.07 8.79
N SER A 43 -5.56 2.54 7.76
CA SER A 43 -6.19 3.25 6.67
C SER A 43 -7.24 2.39 5.96
N TRP A 44 -6.94 1.13 5.69
CA TRP A 44 -7.85 0.23 5.00
C TRP A 44 -9.04 -0.19 5.88
N GLY A 45 -8.80 -0.46 7.16
CA GLY A 45 -9.80 -0.97 8.09
C GLY A 45 -10.63 0.14 8.73
N VAL A 46 -10.02 1.23 9.18
CA VAL A 46 -10.70 2.33 9.87
C VAL A 46 -11.26 3.29 8.83
N LEU A 47 -10.41 3.87 7.98
CA LEU A 47 -10.89 4.83 6.98
C LEU A 47 -11.70 4.16 5.87
N GLY A 48 -11.38 2.91 5.53
CA GLY A 48 -12.14 2.17 4.53
C GLY A 48 -13.60 1.88 4.90
N ILE A 49 -14.00 2.02 6.17
CA ILE A 49 -15.42 1.95 6.57
C ILE A 49 -16.21 3.12 5.97
N TRP A 50 -15.61 4.31 5.87
CA TRP A 50 -16.28 5.51 5.33
C TRP A 50 -15.99 5.73 3.85
N TYR A 51 -14.77 5.48 3.42
CA TYR A 51 -14.29 5.83 2.07
C TYR A 51 -14.19 4.63 1.11
N GLY A 52 -14.43 3.41 1.61
CA GLY A 52 -14.42 2.18 0.81
C GLY A 52 -13.17 1.33 0.99
N TRP A 53 -13.28 0.07 0.55
CA TRP A 53 -12.22 -0.93 0.74
C TRP A 53 -10.90 -0.50 0.09
N GLY A 54 -9.79 -0.66 0.82
CA GLY A 54 -8.46 -0.36 0.30
C GLY A 54 -8.09 1.13 0.32
N TYR A 55 -8.90 1.97 0.98
CA TYR A 55 -8.68 3.41 1.03
C TYR A 55 -7.33 3.80 1.63
N CYS A 56 -6.66 4.76 0.99
CA CYS A 56 -5.41 5.35 1.44
C CYS A 56 -5.44 6.88 1.24
N PRO A 57 -5.25 7.70 2.29
CA PRO A 57 -5.17 9.15 2.16
C PRO A 57 -4.14 9.63 1.14
N LEU A 58 -3.06 8.86 0.97
CA LEU A 58 -2.03 9.16 -0.02
C LEU A 58 -2.57 9.02 -1.45
N THR A 59 -3.40 8.02 -1.70
CA THR A 59 -4.03 7.78 -3.01
C THR A 59 -5.05 8.87 -3.31
N ASP A 60 -5.84 9.28 -2.33
CA ASP A 60 -6.79 10.38 -2.47
C ASP A 60 -6.10 11.70 -2.82
N TRP A 61 -5.02 12.02 -2.10
CA TRP A 61 -4.24 13.20 -2.43
C TRP A 61 -3.65 13.10 -3.84
N HIS A 62 -3.14 11.93 -4.21
CA HIS A 62 -2.59 11.71 -5.55
C HIS A 62 -3.66 11.86 -6.63
N TRP A 63 -4.89 11.38 -6.38
CA TRP A 63 -6.00 11.51 -7.33
C TRP A 63 -6.42 12.95 -7.51
N ASN A 64 -6.42 13.75 -6.44
CA ASN A 64 -6.66 15.19 -6.56
C ASN A 64 -5.63 15.85 -7.49
N ILE A 65 -4.34 15.51 -7.36
CA ILE A 65 -3.29 16.03 -8.25
C ILE A 65 -3.48 15.55 -9.70
N LYS A 66 -3.83 14.28 -9.91
CA LYS A 66 -4.08 13.73 -11.24
C LYS A 66 -5.31 14.34 -11.93
N GLN A 67 -6.38 14.59 -11.17
CA GLN A 67 -7.56 15.30 -11.67
C GLN A 67 -7.21 16.73 -12.11
N GLN A 68 -6.39 17.45 -11.34
CA GLN A 68 -5.90 18.78 -11.74
C GLN A 68 -5.00 18.73 -12.99
N LEU A 69 -4.35 17.60 -13.24
CA LEU A 69 -3.58 17.35 -14.47
C LEU A 69 -4.46 16.89 -15.65
N GLY A 70 -5.77 16.73 -15.46
CA GLY A 70 -6.74 16.36 -16.48
C GLY A 70 -7.00 14.85 -16.63
N GLU A 71 -6.43 14.00 -15.76
CA GLU A 71 -6.78 12.56 -15.75
C GLU A 71 -8.16 12.35 -15.10
N GLN A 72 -9.04 11.63 -15.79
CA GLN A 72 -10.39 11.31 -15.33
C GLN A 72 -10.58 9.79 -15.23
N HIS A 73 -11.65 9.35 -14.56
CA HIS A 73 -11.98 7.93 -14.36
C HIS A 73 -10.89 7.13 -13.61
N LEU A 74 -10.27 7.76 -12.61
CA LEU A 74 -9.27 7.13 -11.76
C LEU A 74 -9.93 6.03 -10.90
N PRO A 75 -9.34 4.83 -10.81
CA PRO A 75 -9.86 3.78 -9.96
C PRO A 75 -9.62 4.08 -8.48
N ASN A 76 -10.40 3.49 -7.58
CA ASN A 76 -10.22 3.66 -6.13
C ASN A 76 -8.86 3.14 -5.62
N SER A 77 -8.29 2.12 -6.27
CA SER A 77 -7.03 1.49 -5.87
C SER A 77 -5.86 1.97 -6.73
N PHE A 78 -4.81 2.48 -6.09
CA PHE A 78 -3.56 2.86 -6.75
C PHE A 78 -2.91 1.67 -7.48
N ILE A 79 -2.96 0.47 -6.90
CA ILE A 79 -2.38 -0.74 -7.51
C ILE A 79 -3.12 -1.08 -8.79
N LYS A 80 -4.45 -0.96 -8.81
CA LYS A 80 -5.24 -1.14 -10.04
C LYS A 80 -4.83 -0.11 -11.08
N TYR A 81 -4.71 1.17 -10.71
CA TYR A 81 -4.25 2.22 -11.62
C TYR A 81 -2.89 1.88 -12.25
N CYS A 82 -1.91 1.45 -11.45
CA CYS A 82 -0.61 1.04 -11.94
C CYS A 82 -0.68 -0.19 -12.85
N LEU A 83 -1.42 -1.22 -12.45
CA LEU A 83 -1.58 -2.44 -13.25
C LEU A 83 -2.23 -2.13 -14.59
N ASP A 84 -3.29 -1.34 -14.61
CA ASP A 84 -3.98 -0.97 -15.84
C ASP A 84 -3.08 -0.16 -16.78
N LYS A 85 -2.31 0.80 -16.25
CA LYS A 85 -1.37 1.61 -17.04
C LYS A 85 -0.19 0.78 -17.57
N ILE A 86 0.34 -0.15 -16.78
CA ILE A 86 1.48 -0.99 -17.20
C ILE A 86 1.03 -2.05 -18.21
N THR A 87 -0.10 -2.70 -17.96
CA THR A 87 -0.59 -3.79 -18.83
C THR A 87 -1.45 -3.30 -20.00
N GLN A 88 -1.82 -2.01 -20.01
CA GLN A 88 -2.75 -1.40 -20.96
C GLN A 88 -4.09 -2.16 -21.04
N ARG A 89 -4.51 -2.79 -19.93
CA ARG A 89 -5.71 -3.62 -19.83
C ARG A 89 -6.50 -3.23 -18.59
N SER A 90 -7.83 -3.20 -18.69
CA SER A 90 -8.69 -2.96 -17.52
C SER A 90 -8.82 -4.22 -16.68
N TRP A 91 -8.09 -4.31 -15.57
CA TRP A 91 -8.25 -5.39 -14.60
C TRP A 91 -9.52 -5.22 -13.78
N SER A 92 -10.09 -6.34 -13.32
CA SER A 92 -11.23 -6.30 -12.40
C SER A 92 -10.77 -5.74 -11.04
N PRO A 93 -11.42 -4.68 -10.51
CA PRO A 93 -11.08 -4.12 -9.19
C PRO A 93 -11.07 -5.20 -8.10
N ALA A 94 -12.07 -6.07 -8.08
CA ALA A 94 -12.21 -7.13 -7.09
C ALA A 94 -11.03 -8.12 -7.08
N VAL A 95 -10.42 -8.38 -8.24
CA VAL A 95 -9.25 -9.27 -8.33
C VAL A 95 -8.02 -8.58 -7.75
N VAL A 96 -7.78 -7.32 -8.14
CA VAL A 96 -6.64 -6.54 -7.65
C VAL A 96 -6.72 -6.31 -6.14
N ASP A 97 -7.92 -6.02 -5.63
CA ASP A 97 -8.14 -5.77 -4.21
C ASP A 97 -7.93 -7.05 -3.38
N ARG A 98 -8.39 -8.21 -3.87
CA ARG A 98 -8.14 -9.51 -3.22
C ARG A 98 -6.66 -9.84 -3.17
N ILE A 99 -5.95 -9.68 -4.29
CA ILE A 99 -4.50 -9.94 -4.35
C ILE A 99 -3.77 -9.03 -3.37
N THR A 100 -4.09 -7.72 -3.38
CA THR A 100 -3.45 -6.75 -2.49
C THR A 100 -3.71 -7.09 -1.02
N LEU A 101 -4.95 -7.47 -0.68
CA LEU A 101 -5.29 -7.89 0.68
C LEU A 101 -4.48 -9.13 1.10
N ILE A 102 -4.41 -10.16 0.27
CA ILE A 102 -3.65 -11.37 0.57
C ILE A 102 -2.16 -11.04 0.77
N SER A 103 -1.59 -10.17 -0.07
CA SER A 103 -0.22 -9.70 0.09
C SER A 103 -0.02 -8.94 1.40
N LEU A 104 -0.95 -8.05 1.78
CA LEU A 104 -0.90 -7.32 3.04
C LEU A 104 -0.97 -8.27 4.24
N LEU A 105 -1.90 -9.23 4.24
CA LEU A 105 -2.04 -10.22 5.31
C LEU A 105 -0.78 -11.09 5.46
N THR A 106 -0.17 -11.48 4.34
CA THR A 106 1.09 -12.23 4.33
C THR A 106 2.22 -11.40 4.95
N ALA A 107 2.32 -10.12 4.59
CA ALA A 107 3.30 -9.20 5.18
C ALA A 107 3.06 -8.98 6.68
N VAL A 108 1.80 -8.90 7.13
CA VAL A 108 1.43 -8.81 8.56
C VAL A 108 1.88 -10.06 9.30
N ALA A 109 1.56 -11.25 8.79
CA ALA A 109 1.96 -12.51 9.40
C ALA A 109 3.50 -12.63 9.51
N ALA A 110 4.22 -12.30 8.42
CA ALA A 110 5.68 -12.29 8.42
C ALA A 110 6.24 -11.27 9.42
N SER A 111 5.68 -10.06 9.47
CA SER A 111 6.14 -9.02 10.38
C SER A 111 5.92 -9.39 11.85
N LEU A 112 4.76 -9.97 12.19
CA LEU A 112 4.45 -10.45 13.53
C LEU A 112 5.37 -11.61 13.94
N TYR A 113 5.59 -12.57 13.04
CA TYR A 113 6.51 -13.68 13.30
C TYR A 113 7.92 -13.18 13.61
N VAL A 114 8.44 -12.27 12.79
CA VAL A 114 9.82 -11.82 12.88
C VAL A 114 10.04 -10.83 14.04
N ASN A 115 9.02 -10.08 14.46
CA ASN A 115 9.12 -9.12 15.57
C ASN A 115 8.74 -9.71 16.93
N LEU A 116 7.76 -10.61 17.01
CA LEU A 116 7.21 -11.10 18.27
C LEU A 116 7.62 -12.55 18.55
N ILE A 117 7.54 -13.42 17.54
CA ILE A 117 7.70 -14.87 17.72
C ILE A 117 9.19 -15.27 17.70
N ALA A 118 9.93 -14.91 16.66
CA ALA A 118 11.34 -15.28 16.51
C ALA A 118 12.27 -14.80 17.65
N PRO A 119 12.09 -13.59 18.23
CA PRO A 119 12.86 -13.17 19.39
C PRO A 119 12.47 -13.92 20.68
N ALA A 120 11.21 -14.35 20.82
CA ALA A 120 10.75 -15.10 21.99
C ALA A 120 11.41 -16.49 22.07
N PHE A 121 11.62 -17.15 20.93
CA PHE A 121 12.35 -18.42 20.84
C PHE A 121 13.85 -18.31 21.12
N ARG A 122 14.46 -17.14 20.93
CA ARG A 122 15.89 -16.90 21.18
C ARG A 122 16.24 -16.54 22.63
N LYS A 123 15.23 -16.28 23.47
CA LYS A 123 15.39 -15.98 24.90
C LYS A 123 15.18 -17.21 25.80
N LYS A 124 14.86 -18.37 25.22
CA LYS A 124 14.94 -19.69 25.86
C LYS A 124 16.30 -20.31 25.52
#